data_AF-A0A519IEF0-F1
#
_entry.id   AF-A0A519IEF0-F1
#
_cell.length_a   1.000
_cell.length_b   1.000
_cell.length_c   1.000
_cell.angle_alpha   90.00
_cell.angle_beta   90.00
_cell.angle_gamma   90.00
#
_symmetry.space_group_name_H-M   'P 1'
#
loop_
_entity.id
_entity.type
_entity.pdbx_description
1 polymer ?
#
loop_
_entity_poly.entity_id
_entity_poly.type
_entity_poly.pdbx_seq_one_letter_code
_entity_poly.pdbx_strand_id
1 'polypeptide(L)'
;VDHKAGTVNGVPAVMASSWGKSLGVVQLALQWDGAKWTVNKAASKSELRNIQSKNAAGTTVTVDADTSVAPLIETQHQAAIQYVKTPIGQTDFRMSTLFADVGDPGAIQIVNQAQQAYVAAYLKASLPQYAQLPVLSVSAPFKSGFQGGADYTDVAVGPLAINNAADLYLYPNTVYAVKVNGGDIKNWLEAAAKRFNQIDPAKTGEQQLISTFPGYNFDMFTTADVQYEIDVTKPVGSRIQNLSYLGKPIDVAQEFVIATNNYRATSGKSFIDKLDGSGTIWASPDANRDVVIEYVRKNPAVTRTGNGAAKSWRFAKATVAGPVVFSSGANGLSVAQAAGLSNVTLVAADDGSGKGTSKYAVDLSK
;
A
#
# COMPACT_ATOMS: atom_id res chain seq x y z
N VAL A 1 19.82 20.63 7.33
CA VAL A 1 20.45 19.29 7.30
C VAL A 1 21.67 19.39 6.42
N ASP A 2 22.83 18.89 6.86
CA ASP A 2 24.03 18.77 6.02
C ASP A 2 24.23 17.28 5.69
N HIS A 3 23.91 16.90 4.46
CA HIS A 3 24.00 15.51 3.99
C HIS A 3 25.44 15.03 3.80
N LYS A 4 26.38 15.94 3.55
CA LYS A 4 27.79 15.59 3.33
C LYS A 4 28.50 15.36 4.65
N ALA A 5 28.23 16.20 5.64
CA ALA A 5 28.77 16.04 7.00
C ALA A 5 27.96 15.04 7.85
N GLY A 6 26.77 14.63 7.40
CA GLY A 6 25.89 13.73 8.15
C GLY A 6 25.31 14.37 9.42
N THR A 7 25.02 15.68 9.39
CA THR A 7 24.57 16.42 10.57
C THR A 7 23.19 17.07 10.40
N VAL A 8 22.48 17.20 11.53
CA VAL A 8 21.28 18.04 11.66
C VAL A 8 21.61 19.12 12.67
N ASN A 9 21.55 20.39 12.25
CA ASN A 9 21.92 21.55 13.07
C ASN A 9 23.33 21.41 13.70
N GLY A 10 24.29 20.87 12.94
CA GLY A 10 25.68 20.68 13.40
C GLY A 10 25.87 19.53 14.39
N VAL A 11 24.85 18.69 14.60
CA VAL A 11 24.93 17.48 15.43
C VAL A 11 24.95 16.25 14.53
N PRO A 12 25.92 15.33 14.67
CA PRO A 12 25.91 14.06 13.94
C PRO A 12 24.59 13.32 14.14
N ALA A 13 23.96 12.94 13.03
CA ALA A 13 22.68 12.24 13.04
C ALA A 13 22.71 11.14 11.98
N VAL A 14 22.02 10.03 12.24
CA VAL A 14 21.86 8.92 11.30
C VAL A 14 20.47 8.32 11.43
N MET A 15 19.92 7.88 10.29
CA MET A 15 18.68 7.11 10.24
C MET A 15 18.96 5.82 9.46
N ALA A 16 18.91 4.69 10.15
CA ALA A 16 19.35 3.38 9.65
C ALA A 16 18.34 2.70 8.69
N SER A 17 17.68 3.50 7.87
CA SER A 17 16.60 3.07 6.98
C SER A 17 15.57 2.14 7.65
N SER A 18 15.22 0.99 7.06
CA SER A 18 14.18 0.07 7.56
C SER A 18 14.60 -1.40 7.42
N TRP A 19 13.92 -2.29 8.14
CA TRP A 19 14.02 -3.76 8.02
C TRP A 19 15.43 -4.35 8.17
N GLY A 20 16.29 -3.69 8.94
CA GLY A 20 17.65 -4.14 9.18
C GLY A 20 18.59 -3.99 7.97
N LYS A 21 18.19 -3.27 6.91
CA LYS A 21 18.99 -3.14 5.68
C LYS A 21 20.28 -2.33 5.85
N SER A 22 20.38 -1.56 6.93
CA SER A 22 21.54 -0.74 7.24
C SER A 22 21.73 -0.64 8.76
N LEU A 23 22.98 -0.51 9.19
CA LEU A 23 23.35 -0.13 10.54
C LEU A 23 23.74 1.35 10.56
N GLY A 24 23.04 2.14 11.39
CA GLY A 24 23.41 3.52 11.65
C GLY A 24 24.49 3.59 12.73
N VAL A 25 25.60 4.27 12.44
CA VAL A 25 26.73 4.42 13.36
C VAL A 25 26.98 5.91 13.60
N VAL A 26 27.07 6.30 14.87
CA VAL A 26 27.54 7.64 15.25
C VAL A 26 28.80 7.46 16.08
N GLN A 27 29.93 7.89 15.53
CA GLN A 27 31.19 7.95 16.26
C GLN A 27 31.36 9.34 16.87
N LEU A 28 31.40 9.40 18.19
CA LEU A 28 31.64 10.62 18.94
C LEU A 28 33.13 10.73 19.29
N ALA A 29 33.76 11.79 18.81
CA ALA A 29 35.09 12.16 19.26
C ALA A 29 34.96 12.92 20.59
N LEU A 30 35.67 12.47 21.62
CA LEU A 30 35.69 13.12 22.93
C LEU A 30 37.03 13.81 23.11
N GLN A 31 37.01 15.02 23.69
CA GLN A 31 38.21 15.77 24.08
C GLN A 31 38.12 16.13 25.57
N TRP A 32 39.22 15.97 26.27
CA TRP A 32 39.36 16.37 27.68
C TRP A 32 39.91 17.79 27.74
N ASP A 33 39.26 18.68 28.48
CA ASP A 33 39.66 20.09 28.61
C ASP A 33 40.50 20.39 29.87
N GLY A 34 40.85 19.36 30.64
CA GLY A 34 41.51 19.50 31.95
C GLY A 34 40.58 19.29 33.14
N ALA A 35 39.26 19.40 32.96
CA ALA A 35 38.27 19.24 34.03
C ALA A 35 37.10 18.30 33.65
N LYS A 36 36.73 18.23 32.37
CA LYS A 36 35.63 17.39 31.89
C LYS A 36 35.84 16.93 30.45
N TRP A 37 35.15 15.84 30.10
CA TRP A 37 35.03 15.41 28.71
C TRP A 37 33.99 16.26 27.98
N THR A 38 34.34 16.69 26.78
CA THR A 38 33.43 17.37 25.86
C THR A 38 33.41 16.66 24.51
N VAL A 39 32.29 16.73 23.79
CA VAL A 39 32.19 16.18 22.44
C VAL A 39 32.85 17.13 21.46
N ASN A 40 33.89 16.68 20.78
CA ASN A 40 34.43 17.36 19.62
C ASN A 40 33.53 17.07 18.42
N LYS A 41 32.57 17.98 18.17
CA LYS A 41 31.60 17.85 17.08
C LYS A 41 32.26 17.80 15.70
N ALA A 42 33.33 18.56 15.50
CA ALA A 42 34.04 18.63 14.22
C ALA A 42 34.78 17.31 13.88
N ALA A 43 35.20 16.55 14.89
CA ALA A 43 35.84 15.25 14.72
C ALA A 43 34.86 14.06 14.86
N SER A 44 33.60 14.33 15.21
CA SER A 44 32.56 13.31 15.29
C SER A 44 31.97 13.07 13.90
N LYS A 45 31.54 11.83 13.64
CA LYS A 45 31.00 11.44 12.33
C LYS A 45 29.81 10.51 12.48
N SER A 46 28.90 10.58 11.51
CA SER A 46 27.85 9.59 11.33
C SER A 46 28.10 8.80 10.04
N GLU A 47 27.69 7.53 10.04
CA GLU A 47 27.89 6.60 8.94
C GLU A 47 26.67 5.69 8.83
N LEU A 48 26.27 5.39 7.60
CA LEU A 48 25.29 4.35 7.31
C LEU A 48 25.99 3.16 6.67
N ARG A 49 26.00 2.02 7.35
CA ARG A 49 26.59 0.77 6.85
C ARG A 49 25.51 -0.12 6.26
N ASN A 50 25.46 -0.23 4.94
CA ASN A 50 24.49 -1.12 4.28
C ASN A 50 24.94 -2.58 4.40
N ILE A 51 23.98 -3.47 4.68
CA ILE A 51 24.26 -4.91 4.70
C ILE A 51 24.30 -5.52 3.29
N GLN A 52 23.87 -4.76 2.28
CA GLN A 52 23.88 -5.14 0.87
C GLN A 52 24.70 -4.13 0.06
N SER A 53 25.52 -4.62 -0.88
CA SER A 53 26.30 -3.80 -1.81
C SER A 53 26.35 -4.47 -3.20
N LYS A 54 27.00 -3.81 -4.16
CA LYS A 54 27.26 -4.38 -5.49
C LYS A 54 28.74 -4.74 -5.60
N ASN A 55 29.05 -5.96 -6.05
CA ASN A 55 30.43 -6.33 -6.39
C ASN A 55 30.84 -5.71 -7.74
N ALA A 56 32.10 -5.91 -8.15
CA ALA A 56 32.63 -5.38 -9.42
C ALA A 56 31.85 -5.84 -10.67
N ALA A 57 31.15 -6.98 -10.59
CA ALA A 57 30.30 -7.52 -11.66
C ALA A 57 28.86 -6.98 -11.61
N GLY A 58 28.55 -6.01 -10.72
CA GLY A 58 27.19 -5.48 -10.55
C GLY A 58 26.22 -6.43 -9.83
N THR A 59 26.71 -7.55 -9.29
CA THR A 59 25.90 -8.52 -8.54
C THR A 59 25.67 -8.03 -7.12
N THR A 60 24.44 -8.17 -6.62
CA THR A 60 24.14 -7.87 -5.21
C THR A 60 24.84 -8.88 -4.30
N VAL A 61 25.65 -8.39 -3.37
CA VAL A 61 26.29 -9.17 -2.32
C VAL A 61 25.86 -8.66 -0.95
N THR A 62 25.82 -9.54 0.05
CA THR A 62 25.44 -9.20 1.42
C THR A 62 26.57 -9.52 2.38
N VAL A 63 26.61 -8.82 3.52
CA VAL A 63 27.50 -9.20 4.63
C VAL A 63 27.19 -10.62 5.10
N ASP A 64 28.21 -11.37 5.48
CA ASP A 64 28.05 -12.72 6.00
C ASP A 64 27.29 -12.70 7.34
N ALA A 65 26.37 -13.66 7.50
CA ALA A 65 25.66 -13.83 8.75
C ALA A 65 26.59 -14.40 9.84
N ASP A 66 26.49 -13.90 11.06
CA ASP A 66 27.16 -14.50 12.21
C ASP A 66 26.53 -15.87 12.51
N THR A 67 27.33 -16.92 12.32
CA THR A 67 26.90 -18.32 12.49
C THR A 67 26.43 -18.66 13.91
N SER A 68 26.77 -17.85 14.92
CA SER A 68 26.35 -18.06 16.30
C SER A 68 24.90 -17.65 16.57
N VAL A 69 24.30 -16.78 15.74
CA VAL A 69 22.99 -16.18 16.01
C VAL A 69 21.84 -17.12 15.67
N ALA A 70 21.84 -17.73 14.49
CA ALA A 70 20.72 -18.58 14.04
C ALA A 70 20.41 -19.73 15.01
N PRO A 71 21.40 -20.47 15.56
CA PRO A 71 21.13 -21.53 16.54
C PRO A 71 20.42 -21.06 17.81
N LEU A 72 20.60 -19.80 18.23
CA LEU A 72 19.99 -19.25 19.45
C LEU A 72 18.47 -19.08 19.33
N ILE A 73 17.95 -18.97 18.11
CA ILE A 73 16.52 -18.71 17.84
C ILE A 73 15.86 -19.80 17.01
N GLU A 74 16.55 -20.89 16.69
CA GLU A 74 16.07 -21.93 15.77
C GLU A 74 14.72 -22.51 16.20
N THR A 75 14.54 -22.74 17.50
CA THR A 75 13.26 -23.25 18.04
C THR A 75 12.11 -22.27 17.77
N GLN A 76 12.32 -20.98 18.04
CA GLN A 76 11.31 -19.94 17.78
C GLN A 76 11.09 -19.74 16.28
N HIS A 77 12.14 -19.85 15.47
CA HIS A 77 12.06 -19.75 14.01
C HIS A 77 11.18 -20.86 13.43
N GLN A 78 11.41 -22.12 13.80
CA GLN A 78 10.59 -23.25 13.35
C GLN A 78 9.15 -23.16 13.89
N ALA A 79 8.96 -22.73 15.15
CA ALA A 79 7.63 -22.51 15.70
C ALA A 79 6.87 -21.42 14.91
N ALA A 80 7.54 -20.33 14.53
CA ALA A 80 6.95 -19.27 13.71
C ALA A 80 6.60 -19.78 12.30
N ILE A 81 7.49 -20.53 11.64
CA ILE A 81 7.22 -21.16 10.33
C ILE A 81 5.98 -22.05 10.42
N GLN A 82 5.90 -22.91 11.45
CA GLN A 82 4.78 -23.81 11.63
C GLN A 82 3.48 -23.05 11.87
N TYR A 83 3.51 -22.01 12.70
CA TYR A 83 2.36 -21.16 12.97
C TYR A 83 1.87 -20.47 11.69
N VAL A 84 2.74 -19.80 10.93
CA VAL A 84 2.31 -19.05 9.74
C VAL A 84 1.87 -19.96 8.58
N LYS A 85 2.24 -21.24 8.61
CA LYS A 85 1.74 -22.28 7.68
C LYS A 85 0.38 -22.85 8.06
N THR A 86 -0.21 -22.44 9.20
CA THR A 86 -1.55 -22.89 9.60
C THR A 86 -2.57 -22.57 8.50
N PRO A 87 -3.28 -23.56 7.95
CA PRO A 87 -4.27 -23.34 6.91
C PRO A 87 -5.43 -22.46 7.38
N ILE A 88 -5.93 -21.60 6.49
CA ILE A 88 -7.07 -20.71 6.76
C ILE A 88 -8.15 -20.79 5.67
N GLY A 89 -7.83 -21.29 4.47
CA GLY A 89 -8.78 -21.42 3.36
C GLY A 89 -8.10 -21.79 2.04
N GLN A 90 -8.71 -21.43 0.92
CA GLN A 90 -8.15 -21.58 -0.43
C GLN A 90 -8.68 -20.47 -1.36
N THR A 91 -7.95 -20.19 -2.44
CA THR A 91 -8.33 -19.24 -3.50
C THR A 91 -8.30 -19.88 -4.88
N ASP A 92 -9.27 -19.53 -5.75
CA ASP A 92 -9.29 -19.96 -7.16
C ASP A 92 -8.51 -19.03 -8.10
N PHE A 93 -8.00 -17.91 -7.59
CA PHE A 93 -7.30 -16.89 -8.37
C PHE A 93 -6.07 -16.35 -7.64
N ARG A 94 -5.14 -15.80 -8.42
CA ARG A 94 -3.95 -15.11 -7.90
C ARG A 94 -4.36 -13.75 -7.35
N MET A 95 -4.14 -13.52 -6.06
CA MET A 95 -4.37 -12.22 -5.43
C MET A 95 -3.07 -11.41 -5.52
N SER A 96 -3.09 -10.34 -6.33
CA SER A 96 -1.89 -9.53 -6.57
C SER A 96 -2.18 -8.04 -6.52
N THR A 97 -1.14 -7.25 -6.20
CA THR A 97 -1.13 -5.79 -6.35
C THR A 97 -0.30 -5.30 -7.54
N LEU A 98 0.21 -6.20 -8.40
CA LEU A 98 1.01 -5.84 -9.58
C LEU A 98 0.31 -4.78 -10.45
N PHE A 99 -1.01 -4.89 -10.62
CA PHE A 99 -1.79 -4.00 -11.46
C PHE A 99 -2.86 -3.23 -10.68
N ALA A 100 -2.66 -3.05 -9.36
CA ALA A 100 -3.57 -2.30 -8.52
C ALA A 100 -3.71 -0.83 -8.95
N ASP A 101 -2.61 -0.20 -9.37
CA ASP A 101 -2.61 1.18 -9.86
C ASP A 101 -3.30 1.35 -11.23
N VAL A 102 -3.72 0.25 -11.88
CA VAL A 102 -4.46 0.28 -13.15
C VAL A 102 -5.77 -0.51 -13.08
N GLY A 103 -6.28 -0.74 -11.87
CA GLY A 103 -7.66 -1.18 -11.63
C GLY A 103 -7.84 -2.67 -11.31
N ASP A 104 -6.78 -3.43 -10.98
CA ASP A 104 -6.95 -4.77 -10.41
C ASP A 104 -7.15 -4.69 -8.88
N PRO A 105 -8.33 -5.08 -8.34
CA PRO A 105 -8.59 -5.05 -6.91
C PRO A 105 -8.20 -6.37 -6.22
N GLY A 106 -7.58 -7.32 -6.94
CA GLY A 106 -7.50 -8.73 -6.57
C GLY A 106 -7.01 -9.04 -5.16
N ALA A 107 -5.98 -8.34 -4.68
CA ALA A 107 -5.46 -8.51 -3.30
C ALA A 107 -6.10 -7.57 -2.27
N ILE A 108 -6.88 -6.58 -2.69
CA ILE A 108 -7.39 -5.49 -1.85
C ILE A 108 -8.84 -5.76 -1.45
N GLN A 109 -9.63 -6.37 -2.34
CA GLN A 109 -11.05 -6.58 -2.11
C GLN A 109 -11.34 -7.48 -0.92
N ILE A 110 -10.59 -8.57 -0.74
CA ILE A 110 -10.74 -9.44 0.43
C ILE A 110 -10.47 -8.71 1.76
N VAL A 111 -9.50 -7.78 1.76
CA VAL A 111 -9.18 -6.94 2.94
C VAL A 111 -10.36 -6.02 3.25
N ASN A 112 -10.86 -5.32 2.25
CA ASN A 112 -12.01 -4.43 2.40
C ASN A 112 -13.27 -5.19 2.86
N GLN A 113 -13.51 -6.39 2.33
CA GLN A 113 -14.64 -7.23 2.75
C GLN A 113 -14.52 -7.66 4.21
N ALA A 114 -13.32 -8.06 4.65
CA ALA A 114 -13.07 -8.43 6.03
C ALA A 114 -13.31 -7.26 7.00
N GLN A 115 -12.74 -6.09 6.69
CA GLN A 115 -12.93 -4.85 7.45
C GLN A 115 -14.41 -4.43 7.51
N GLN A 116 -15.09 -4.40 6.37
CA GLN A 116 -16.50 -4.02 6.27
C GLN A 116 -17.40 -4.94 7.07
N ALA A 117 -17.23 -6.26 6.94
CA ALA A 117 -18.03 -7.25 7.67
C ALA A 117 -17.81 -7.16 9.18
N TYR A 118 -16.55 -6.98 9.60
CA TYR A 118 -16.18 -6.86 11.00
C TYR A 118 -16.76 -5.59 11.64
N VAL A 119 -16.62 -4.43 10.98
CA VAL A 119 -17.22 -3.16 11.44
C VAL A 119 -18.74 -3.23 11.46
N ALA A 120 -19.37 -3.72 10.38
CA ALA A 120 -20.83 -3.81 10.31
C ALA A 120 -21.42 -4.68 11.43
N ALA A 121 -20.78 -5.82 11.73
CA ALA A 121 -21.19 -6.69 12.84
C ALA A 121 -21.09 -5.98 14.19
N TYR A 122 -19.98 -5.27 14.44
CA TYR A 122 -19.79 -4.53 15.68
C TYR A 122 -20.79 -3.38 15.84
N LEU A 123 -21.03 -2.58 14.79
CA LEU A 123 -22.01 -1.49 14.84
C LEU A 123 -23.41 -2.01 15.20
N LYS A 124 -23.82 -3.10 14.56
CA LYS A 124 -25.14 -3.71 14.83
C LYS A 124 -25.26 -4.20 16.27
N ALA A 125 -24.20 -4.76 16.84
CA ALA A 125 -24.21 -5.33 18.19
C ALA A 125 -24.05 -4.27 19.29
N SER A 126 -23.21 -3.25 19.04
CA SER A 126 -22.66 -2.40 20.11
C SER A 126 -22.88 -0.91 19.89
N LEU A 127 -23.20 -0.45 18.67
CA LEU A 127 -23.41 0.97 18.35
C LEU A 127 -24.65 1.16 17.46
N PRO A 128 -25.86 0.82 17.96
CA PRO A 128 -27.09 0.82 17.17
C PRO A 128 -27.46 2.18 16.57
N GLN A 129 -26.98 3.29 17.14
CA GLN A 129 -27.15 4.64 16.58
C GLN A 129 -26.51 4.81 15.19
N TYR A 130 -25.57 3.94 14.81
CA TYR A 130 -24.95 3.93 13.48
C TYR A 130 -25.37 2.74 12.62
N ALA A 131 -26.21 1.82 13.14
CA ALA A 131 -26.52 0.57 12.46
C ALA A 131 -27.32 0.74 11.15
N GLN A 132 -27.94 1.90 10.94
CA GLN A 132 -28.66 2.25 9.70
C GLN A 132 -27.78 2.94 8.66
N LEU A 133 -26.55 3.35 9.03
CA LEU A 133 -25.64 3.97 8.09
C LEU A 133 -25.02 2.90 7.18
N PRO A 134 -24.87 3.18 5.87
CA PRO A 134 -24.10 2.31 5.00
C PRO A 134 -22.67 2.13 5.52
N VAL A 135 -22.21 0.89 5.59
CA VAL A 135 -20.83 0.56 5.94
C VAL A 135 -20.08 0.21 4.66
N LEU A 136 -19.04 0.96 4.35
CA LEU A 136 -18.10 0.71 3.25
C LEU A 136 -16.70 0.47 3.83
N SER A 137 -15.75 0.04 3.00
CA SER A 137 -14.35 -0.10 3.40
C SER A 137 -13.41 0.46 2.35
N VAL A 138 -12.29 1.01 2.82
CA VAL A 138 -11.17 1.43 1.98
C VAL A 138 -9.85 0.87 2.47
N SER A 139 -9.03 0.45 1.52
CA SER A 139 -7.67 -0.04 1.73
C SER A 139 -6.81 0.33 0.53
N ALA A 140 -5.50 0.44 0.76
CA ALA A 140 -4.52 0.73 -0.27
C ALA A 140 -3.72 -0.54 -0.64
N PRO A 141 -3.09 -0.60 -1.82
CA PRO A 141 -2.10 -1.62 -2.12
C PRO A 141 -0.82 -1.32 -1.35
N PHE A 142 -0.68 -1.88 -0.14
CA PHE A 142 0.43 -1.58 0.76
C PHE A 142 1.81 -1.92 0.18
N LYS A 143 1.88 -2.95 -0.66
CA LYS A 143 3.04 -3.33 -1.47
C LYS A 143 2.71 -3.03 -2.93
N SER A 144 3.33 -2.01 -3.50
CA SER A 144 3.04 -1.54 -4.88
C SER A 144 4.30 -1.16 -5.67
N GLY A 145 5.40 -1.87 -5.42
CA GLY A 145 6.66 -1.74 -6.16
C GLY A 145 7.62 -0.66 -5.66
N PHE A 146 7.40 -0.06 -4.49
CA PHE A 146 8.25 1.01 -3.98
C PHE A 146 9.71 0.54 -3.80
N GLN A 147 9.88 -0.67 -3.26
CA GLN A 147 11.19 -1.30 -3.05
C GLN A 147 11.68 -2.12 -4.27
N GLY A 148 10.94 -2.10 -5.38
CA GLY A 148 11.28 -2.81 -6.62
C GLY A 148 10.32 -3.97 -6.96
N GLY A 149 10.73 -4.83 -7.90
CA GLY A 149 9.87 -5.84 -8.51
C GLY A 149 9.35 -6.93 -7.57
N ALA A 150 9.97 -7.10 -6.41
CA ALA A 150 9.53 -8.04 -5.37
C ALA A 150 8.58 -7.41 -4.33
N ASP A 151 8.33 -6.10 -4.41
CA ASP A 151 7.53 -5.35 -3.45
C ASP A 151 6.05 -5.27 -3.85
N TYR A 152 5.46 -6.44 -4.13
CA TYR A 152 4.04 -6.60 -4.43
C TYR A 152 3.45 -7.68 -3.55
N THR A 153 2.19 -7.53 -3.15
CA THR A 153 1.43 -8.65 -2.61
C THR A 153 1.20 -9.62 -3.77
N ASP A 154 1.49 -10.90 -3.52
CA ASP A 154 1.48 -11.89 -4.58
C ASP A 154 1.19 -13.29 -4.03
N VAL A 155 -0.10 -13.56 -3.84
CA VAL A 155 -0.60 -14.84 -3.34
C VAL A 155 -1.06 -15.69 -4.51
N ALA A 156 -0.44 -16.86 -4.68
CA ALA A 156 -0.77 -17.81 -5.73
C ALA A 156 -2.16 -18.43 -5.53
N VAL A 157 -2.70 -18.98 -6.63
CA VAL A 157 -3.90 -19.86 -6.61
C VAL A 157 -3.63 -21.07 -5.70
N GLY A 158 -4.65 -21.52 -4.96
CA GLY A 158 -4.59 -22.73 -4.16
C GLY A 158 -4.76 -22.48 -2.65
N PRO A 159 -4.14 -23.33 -1.80
CA PRO A 159 -4.30 -23.23 -0.35
C PRO A 159 -3.82 -21.89 0.22
N LEU A 160 -4.59 -21.36 1.17
CA LEU A 160 -4.25 -20.18 1.95
C LEU A 160 -3.88 -20.57 3.38
N ALA A 161 -2.84 -19.95 3.91
CA ALA A 161 -2.41 -20.02 5.29
C ALA A 161 -2.21 -18.61 5.89
N ILE A 162 -1.91 -18.54 7.18
CA ILE A 162 -1.72 -17.27 7.92
C ILE A 162 -0.68 -16.36 7.24
N ASN A 163 0.40 -16.92 6.67
CA ASN A 163 1.40 -16.15 5.93
C ASN A 163 0.80 -15.39 4.72
N ASN A 164 -0.21 -15.93 4.05
CA ASN A 164 -0.87 -15.24 2.94
C ASN A 164 -1.66 -14.01 3.43
N ALA A 165 -2.32 -14.11 4.59
CA ALA A 165 -2.97 -12.95 5.21
C ALA A 165 -1.97 -11.85 5.61
N ALA A 166 -0.75 -12.24 6.01
CA ALA A 166 0.32 -11.28 6.28
C ALA A 166 0.83 -10.58 5.00
N ASP A 167 0.76 -11.22 3.84
CA ASP A 167 1.10 -10.59 2.56
C ASP A 167 -0.02 -9.68 2.02
N LEU A 168 -1.29 -10.05 2.27
CA LEU A 168 -2.46 -9.21 1.99
C LEU A 168 -2.50 -7.95 2.87
N TYR A 169 -2.11 -8.06 4.15
CA TYR A 169 -2.03 -6.93 5.07
C TYR A 169 -0.68 -6.90 5.82
N LEU A 170 0.25 -6.11 5.27
CA LEU A 170 1.65 -6.01 5.73
C LEU A 170 1.78 -5.37 7.12
N TYR A 171 1.02 -4.32 7.39
CA TYR A 171 1.23 -3.47 8.58
C TYR A 171 0.49 -3.98 9.83
N PRO A 172 1.04 -3.76 11.04
CA PRO A 172 0.38 -4.13 12.29
C PRO A 172 -0.67 -3.08 12.71
N ASN A 173 -1.50 -2.63 11.77
CA ASN A 173 -2.56 -1.65 12.07
C ASN A 173 -3.82 -2.34 12.58
N THR A 174 -4.53 -1.71 13.51
CA THR A 174 -5.85 -2.16 13.98
C THR A 174 -6.99 -1.56 13.15
N VAL A 175 -8.17 -2.20 13.19
CA VAL A 175 -9.36 -1.76 12.44
C VAL A 175 -10.01 -0.56 13.12
N TYR A 176 -10.25 0.52 12.37
CA TYR A 176 -10.99 1.69 12.85
C TYR A 176 -12.23 1.90 11.98
N ALA A 177 -13.28 2.46 12.56
CA ALA A 177 -14.47 2.92 11.86
C ALA A 177 -14.60 4.43 12.01
N VAL A 178 -14.73 5.13 10.89
CA VAL A 178 -14.88 6.59 10.85
C VAL A 178 -16.23 6.96 10.25
N LYS A 179 -16.89 8.00 10.79
CA LYS A 179 -18.13 8.55 10.22
C LYS A 179 -17.78 9.72 9.30
N VAL A 180 -18.20 9.62 8.04
CA VAL A 180 -17.93 10.62 6.99
C VAL A 180 -19.20 10.85 6.17
N ASN A 181 -19.23 11.89 5.33
CA ASN A 181 -20.31 12.09 4.36
C ASN A 181 -19.83 11.89 2.90
N GLY A 182 -20.75 11.96 1.93
CA GLY A 182 -20.40 11.80 0.51
C GLY A 182 -19.38 12.82 0.00
N GLY A 183 -19.39 14.05 0.52
CA GLY A 183 -18.39 15.07 0.20
C GLY A 183 -17.00 14.70 0.70
N ASP A 184 -16.90 14.19 1.92
CA ASP A 184 -15.67 13.65 2.49
C ASP A 184 -15.14 12.47 1.66
N ILE A 185 -16.02 11.55 1.22
CA ILE A 185 -15.64 10.42 0.35
C ILE A 185 -15.03 10.94 -0.96
N LYS A 186 -15.65 11.93 -1.60
CA LYS A 186 -15.08 12.52 -2.83
C LYS A 186 -13.69 13.12 -2.56
N ASN A 187 -13.55 13.92 -1.50
CA ASN A 187 -12.28 14.58 -1.16
C ASN A 187 -11.18 13.56 -0.81
N TRP A 188 -11.54 12.48 -0.11
CA TRP A 188 -10.64 11.38 0.18
C TRP A 188 -10.12 10.74 -1.11
N LEU A 189 -11.01 10.44 -2.06
CA LEU A 189 -10.63 9.86 -3.36
C LEU A 189 -9.78 10.83 -4.20
N GLU A 190 -10.06 12.14 -4.17
CA GLU A 190 -9.21 13.15 -4.82
C GLU A 190 -7.79 13.18 -4.23
N ALA A 191 -7.67 13.03 -2.91
CA ALA A 191 -6.36 12.94 -2.25
C ALA A 191 -5.63 11.63 -2.59
N ALA A 192 -6.34 10.50 -2.63
CA ALA A 192 -5.78 9.21 -3.07
C ALA A 192 -5.30 9.27 -4.53
N ALA A 193 -6.05 9.97 -5.39
CA ALA A 193 -5.72 10.15 -6.81
C ALA A 193 -4.42 10.94 -7.05
N LYS A 194 -3.79 11.54 -6.03
CA LYS A 194 -2.40 12.02 -6.09
C LYS A 194 -1.41 10.94 -6.49
N ARG A 195 -1.79 9.66 -6.39
CA ARG A 195 -1.04 8.50 -6.93
C ARG A 195 -0.64 8.64 -8.40
N PHE A 196 -1.37 9.41 -9.19
CA PHE A 196 -1.14 9.56 -10.62
C PHE A 196 -0.52 10.91 -10.98
N ASN A 197 0.37 10.94 -11.97
CA ASN A 197 0.76 12.20 -12.62
C ASN A 197 -0.38 12.73 -13.49
N GLN A 198 -0.36 14.03 -13.77
CA GLN A 198 -1.27 14.57 -14.79
C GLN A 198 -0.75 14.19 -16.18
N ILE A 199 -1.63 13.64 -17.00
CA ILE A 199 -1.35 13.26 -18.38
C ILE A 199 -1.78 14.40 -19.30
N ASP A 200 -0.87 14.85 -20.16
CA ASP A 200 -1.15 15.85 -21.20
C ASP A 200 -1.63 15.11 -22.47
N PRO A 201 -2.90 15.27 -22.89
CA PRO A 201 -3.41 14.61 -24.09
C PRO A 201 -2.65 14.96 -25.38
N ALA A 202 -2.04 16.15 -25.46
CA ALA A 202 -1.34 16.63 -26.65
C ALA A 202 0.13 16.16 -26.71
N LYS A 203 0.70 15.72 -25.59
CA LYS A 203 2.10 15.29 -25.52
C LYS A 203 2.31 13.97 -26.25
N THR A 204 3.21 13.97 -27.24
CA THR A 204 3.51 12.82 -28.11
C THR A 204 4.52 11.84 -27.53
N GLY A 205 5.37 12.28 -26.58
CA GLY A 205 6.35 11.43 -25.92
C GLY A 205 5.76 10.59 -24.77
N GLU A 206 6.54 9.62 -24.27
CA GLU A 206 6.18 8.83 -23.09
C GLU A 206 5.78 9.71 -21.88
N GLN A 207 4.73 9.29 -21.19
CA GLN A 207 4.22 9.94 -19.98
C GLN A 207 4.13 8.90 -18.86
N GLN A 208 4.77 9.17 -17.72
CA GLN A 208 4.70 8.29 -16.56
C GLN A 208 3.35 8.44 -15.87
N LEU A 209 2.59 7.34 -15.75
CA LEU A 209 1.28 7.34 -15.08
C LEU A 209 1.41 7.57 -13.58
N ILE A 210 2.38 6.91 -12.94
CA ILE A 210 2.51 6.83 -11.48
C ILE A 210 3.39 7.96 -10.97
N SER A 211 2.90 8.69 -9.96
CA SER A 211 3.64 9.78 -9.31
C SER A 211 4.54 9.28 -8.19
N THR A 212 5.25 10.19 -7.53
CA THR A 212 6.02 9.91 -6.31
C THR A 212 5.16 9.73 -5.05
N PHE A 213 3.84 9.91 -5.15
CA PHE A 213 2.92 9.72 -4.04
C PHE A 213 2.90 8.24 -3.64
N PRO A 214 3.14 7.90 -2.35
CA PRO A 214 3.30 6.51 -1.93
C PRO A 214 2.08 5.64 -2.20
N GLY A 215 2.28 4.40 -2.67
CA GLY A 215 1.18 3.49 -3.02
C GLY A 215 0.32 3.06 -1.83
N TYR A 216 0.89 2.97 -0.63
CA TYR A 216 0.13 2.74 0.61
C TYR A 216 -0.84 3.88 0.96
N ASN A 217 -0.83 4.98 0.19
CA ASN A 217 -1.78 6.09 0.29
C ASN A 217 -2.82 6.11 -0.85
N PHE A 218 -2.80 5.14 -1.77
CA PHE A 218 -3.82 5.00 -2.81
C PHE A 218 -4.99 4.17 -2.31
N ASP A 219 -5.75 4.75 -1.38
CA ASP A 219 -6.95 4.14 -0.83
C ASP A 219 -8.03 3.98 -1.91
N MET A 220 -8.63 2.79 -1.98
CA MET A 220 -9.71 2.51 -2.92
C MET A 220 -10.84 1.71 -2.29
N PHE A 221 -12.05 1.97 -2.78
CA PHE A 221 -13.18 1.07 -2.61
C PHE A 221 -13.05 -0.11 -3.57
N THR A 222 -13.59 -1.24 -3.16
CA THR A 222 -13.61 -2.48 -3.96
C THR A 222 -14.93 -3.22 -3.75
N THR A 223 -16.03 -2.51 -3.97
CA THR A 223 -17.41 -3.02 -3.94
C THR A 223 -18.15 -2.62 -5.23
N ALA A 224 -19.11 -3.43 -5.66
CA ALA A 224 -19.98 -3.09 -6.78
C ALA A 224 -20.85 -1.85 -6.48
N ASP A 225 -21.09 -1.55 -5.20
CA ASP A 225 -21.98 -0.46 -4.79
C ASP A 225 -21.41 0.92 -5.06
N VAL A 226 -20.08 1.06 -5.14
CA VAL A 226 -19.40 2.33 -5.40
C VAL A 226 -18.78 2.28 -6.79
N GLN A 227 -19.07 3.28 -7.62
CA GLN A 227 -18.49 3.42 -8.95
C GLN A 227 -18.00 4.86 -9.14
N TYR A 228 -16.77 5.03 -9.63
CA TYR A 228 -16.20 6.34 -9.97
C TYR A 228 -15.15 6.25 -11.07
N GLU A 229 -14.81 7.40 -11.64
CA GLU A 229 -13.75 7.54 -12.63
C GLU A 229 -12.64 8.45 -12.12
N ILE A 230 -11.40 8.15 -12.50
CA ILE A 230 -10.23 9.00 -12.24
C ILE A 230 -9.78 9.60 -13.57
N ASP A 231 -10.00 10.89 -13.78
CA ASP A 231 -9.52 11.61 -14.95
C ASP A 231 -8.10 12.14 -14.72
N VAL A 232 -7.12 11.37 -15.17
CA VAL A 232 -5.69 11.72 -15.05
C VAL A 232 -5.28 12.89 -15.95
N THR A 233 -6.14 13.37 -16.85
CA THR A 233 -5.87 14.58 -17.64
C THR A 233 -6.13 15.87 -16.85
N LYS A 234 -6.87 15.77 -15.75
CA LYS A 234 -7.20 16.90 -14.87
C LYS A 234 -6.13 17.13 -13.80
N PRO A 235 -5.98 18.39 -13.33
CA PRO A 235 -5.13 18.69 -12.20
C PRO A 235 -5.58 17.94 -10.94
N VAL A 236 -4.63 17.69 -10.03
CA VAL A 236 -4.90 17.13 -8.70
C VAL A 236 -6.00 17.93 -7.99
N GLY A 237 -6.97 17.24 -7.40
CA GLY A 237 -8.12 17.85 -6.71
C GLY A 237 -9.40 17.95 -7.58
N SER A 238 -9.29 17.68 -8.88
CA SER A 238 -10.40 17.72 -9.84
C SER A 238 -10.46 16.48 -10.74
N ARG A 239 -10.05 15.31 -10.23
CA ARG A 239 -9.91 14.07 -11.01
C ARG A 239 -11.09 13.12 -10.84
N ILE A 240 -11.77 13.14 -9.70
CA ILE A 240 -12.85 12.18 -9.42
C ILE A 240 -14.13 12.64 -10.09
N GLN A 241 -14.64 11.80 -11.00
CA GLN A 241 -15.86 12.04 -11.77
C GLN A 241 -16.82 10.86 -11.60
N ASN A 242 -18.10 11.09 -11.90
CA ASN A 242 -19.14 10.06 -11.94
C ASN A 242 -19.23 9.19 -10.66
N LEU A 243 -18.89 9.77 -9.50
CA LEU A 243 -18.95 9.09 -8.21
C LEU A 243 -20.40 8.78 -7.84
N SER A 244 -20.70 7.50 -7.71
CA SER A 244 -22.03 6.99 -7.43
C SER A 244 -22.00 5.92 -6.34
N TYR A 245 -23.12 5.83 -5.62
CA TYR A 245 -23.42 4.82 -4.63
C TYR A 245 -24.76 4.16 -4.97
N LEU A 246 -24.79 2.83 -5.07
CA LEU A 246 -25.95 2.03 -5.50
C LEU A 246 -26.57 2.54 -6.82
N GLY A 247 -25.72 2.90 -7.77
CA GLY A 247 -26.10 3.39 -9.10
C GLY A 247 -26.65 4.82 -9.15
N LYS A 248 -26.69 5.54 -8.02
CA LYS A 248 -27.10 6.95 -7.96
C LYS A 248 -25.90 7.84 -7.69
N PRO A 249 -25.83 9.07 -8.23
CA PRO A 249 -24.82 10.04 -7.83
C PRO A 249 -24.76 10.15 -6.30
N ILE A 250 -23.55 10.16 -5.73
CA ILE A 250 -23.42 10.22 -4.28
C ILE A 250 -24.00 11.55 -3.77
N ASP A 251 -24.85 11.49 -2.75
CA ASP A 251 -25.28 12.68 -2.04
C ASP A 251 -24.16 13.14 -1.10
N VAL A 252 -23.72 14.38 -1.28
CA VAL A 252 -22.62 14.96 -0.48
C VAL A 252 -22.95 15.03 1.01
N ALA A 253 -24.23 15.09 1.38
CA ALA A 253 -24.69 15.15 2.76
C ALA A 253 -24.97 13.76 3.36
N GLN A 254 -25.14 12.72 2.54
CA GLN A 254 -25.40 11.37 3.03
C GLN A 254 -24.25 10.87 3.91
N GLU A 255 -24.56 10.37 5.10
CA GLU A 255 -23.59 9.83 6.04
C GLU A 255 -23.27 8.36 5.76
N PHE A 256 -22.02 7.99 5.98
CA PHE A 256 -21.46 6.66 5.81
C PHE A 256 -20.57 6.32 7.01
N VAL A 257 -20.41 5.03 7.29
CA VAL A 257 -19.31 4.53 8.09
C VAL A 257 -18.28 3.89 7.17
N ILE A 258 -17.02 4.33 7.27
CA ILE A 258 -15.91 3.73 6.54
C ILE A 258 -15.08 2.89 7.50
N ALA A 259 -15.02 1.58 7.24
CA ALA A 259 -14.04 0.69 7.82
C ALA A 259 -12.67 0.97 7.18
N THR A 260 -11.67 1.21 8.02
CA THR A 260 -10.30 1.49 7.59
C THR A 260 -9.33 1.05 8.70
N ASN A 261 -8.14 1.61 8.73
CA ASN A 261 -7.11 1.33 9.73
C ASN A 261 -6.78 2.54 10.61
N ASN A 262 -6.18 2.27 11.77
CA ASN A 262 -5.80 3.31 12.73
C ASN A 262 -4.90 4.40 12.13
N TYR A 263 -3.91 4.04 11.30
CA TYR A 263 -3.03 5.00 10.64
C TYR A 263 -3.80 6.01 9.80
N ARG A 264 -4.71 5.53 8.95
CA ARG A 264 -5.54 6.40 8.10
C ARG A 264 -6.52 7.22 8.93
N ALA A 265 -7.14 6.61 9.94
CA ALA A 265 -8.12 7.29 10.78
C ALA A 265 -7.54 8.42 11.65
N THR A 266 -6.26 8.31 12.05
CA THR A 266 -5.62 9.28 12.97
C THR A 266 -4.56 10.17 12.33
N SER A 267 -4.07 9.82 11.15
CA SER A 267 -3.00 10.57 10.46
C SER A 267 -3.35 10.91 9.01
N GLY A 268 -4.62 10.78 8.64
CA GLY A 268 -5.15 11.03 7.30
C GLY A 268 -5.67 12.45 7.08
N LYS A 269 -5.36 13.44 7.95
CA LYS A 269 -5.82 14.84 7.78
C LYS A 269 -5.53 15.43 6.39
N SER A 270 -4.47 14.96 5.74
CA SER A 270 -4.10 15.35 4.37
C SER A 270 -5.05 14.81 3.28
N PHE A 271 -5.99 13.93 3.63
CA PHE A 271 -7.06 13.41 2.78
C PHE A 271 -8.37 14.16 3.04
N ILE A 272 -8.81 14.19 4.30
CA ILE A 272 -9.95 14.97 4.78
C ILE A 272 -9.70 15.35 6.25
N ASP A 273 -10.28 16.46 6.70
CA ASP A 273 -10.05 16.97 8.05
C ASP A 273 -10.41 15.99 9.18
N LYS A 274 -11.46 15.18 8.98
CA LYS A 274 -11.97 14.22 9.98
C LYS A 274 -11.04 13.04 10.27
N LEU A 275 -9.98 12.86 9.49
CA LEU A 275 -9.02 11.77 9.65
C LEU A 275 -7.79 12.15 10.50
N ASP A 276 -7.96 13.12 11.39
CA ASP A 276 -7.03 13.41 12.50
C ASP A 276 -7.43 12.70 13.81
N GLY A 277 -8.34 11.72 13.72
CA GLY A 277 -8.93 10.99 14.83
C GLY A 277 -10.34 11.48 15.19
N SER A 278 -10.69 12.74 14.89
CA SER A 278 -11.98 13.34 15.27
C SER A 278 -13.21 12.67 14.64
N GLY A 279 -13.07 12.08 13.45
CA GLY A 279 -14.14 11.33 12.77
C GLY A 279 -14.28 9.88 13.24
N THR A 280 -13.42 9.39 14.13
CA THR A 280 -13.44 8.00 14.60
C THR A 280 -14.65 7.77 15.51
N ILE A 281 -15.53 6.85 15.11
CA ILE A 281 -16.67 6.42 15.93
C ILE A 281 -16.39 5.11 16.67
N TRP A 282 -15.39 4.35 16.20
CA TRP A 282 -14.91 3.16 16.87
C TRP A 282 -13.44 2.86 16.53
N ALA A 283 -12.65 2.58 17.56
CA ALA A 283 -11.26 2.13 17.48
C ALA A 283 -11.19 0.70 18.00
N SER A 284 -11.10 -0.29 17.11
CA SER A 284 -10.94 -1.69 17.53
C SER A 284 -9.53 -1.95 18.05
N PRO A 285 -9.37 -2.80 19.09
CA PRO A 285 -8.07 -3.32 19.48
C PRO A 285 -7.53 -4.39 18.50
N ASP A 286 -8.38 -4.93 17.62
CA ASP A 286 -8.02 -6.08 16.78
C ASP A 286 -7.22 -5.65 15.54
N ALA A 287 -6.15 -6.38 15.26
CA ALA A 287 -5.32 -6.14 14.08
C ALA A 287 -6.09 -6.49 12.79
N ASN A 288 -5.89 -5.69 11.73
CA ASN A 288 -6.50 -5.96 10.42
C ASN A 288 -6.14 -7.36 9.91
N ARG A 289 -4.91 -7.81 10.16
CA ARG A 289 -4.47 -9.15 9.75
C ARG A 289 -5.30 -10.25 10.40
N ASP A 290 -5.60 -10.12 11.69
CA ASP A 290 -6.41 -11.10 12.41
C ASP A 290 -7.86 -11.08 11.90
N VAL A 291 -8.39 -9.89 11.61
CA VAL A 291 -9.71 -9.73 10.99
C VAL A 291 -9.77 -10.39 9.60
N VAL A 292 -8.72 -10.27 8.79
CA VAL A 292 -8.62 -10.96 7.48
C VAL A 292 -8.53 -12.48 7.67
N ILE A 293 -7.72 -12.97 8.61
CA ILE A 293 -7.60 -14.41 8.92
C ILE A 293 -8.97 -14.98 9.32
N GLU A 294 -9.66 -14.33 10.23
CA GLU A 294 -10.98 -14.77 10.70
C GLU A 294 -12.05 -14.68 9.60
N TYR A 295 -11.97 -13.69 8.72
CA TYR A 295 -12.86 -13.59 7.57
C TYR A 295 -12.66 -14.77 6.60
N VAL A 296 -11.42 -15.11 6.27
CA VAL A 296 -11.12 -16.26 5.38
C VAL A 296 -11.50 -17.58 6.05
N ARG A 297 -11.27 -17.76 7.35
CA ARG A 297 -11.72 -18.96 8.08
C ARG A 297 -13.23 -19.16 8.03
N LYS A 298 -14.01 -18.08 8.11
CA LYS A 298 -15.48 -18.10 7.99
C LYS A 298 -15.95 -18.28 6.54
N ASN A 299 -15.13 -17.91 5.57
CA ASN A 299 -15.41 -17.97 4.13
C ASN A 299 -14.25 -18.70 3.40
N PRO A 300 -14.06 -20.01 3.65
CA PRO A 300 -12.82 -20.70 3.28
C PRO A 300 -12.60 -20.86 1.77
N ALA A 301 -13.63 -20.63 0.96
CA ALA A 301 -13.54 -20.60 -0.50
C ALA A 301 -13.52 -19.13 -0.99
N VAL A 302 -12.31 -18.60 -1.20
CA VAL A 302 -12.08 -17.28 -1.78
C VAL A 302 -12.12 -17.41 -3.30
N THR A 303 -12.97 -16.63 -3.97
CA THR A 303 -13.16 -16.74 -5.43
C THR A 303 -12.94 -15.40 -6.13
N ARG A 304 -12.48 -15.40 -7.39
CA ARG A 304 -12.29 -14.14 -8.13
C ARG A 304 -13.59 -13.34 -8.19
N THR A 305 -14.69 -14.00 -8.54
CA THR A 305 -16.01 -13.38 -8.67
C THR A 305 -16.46 -12.72 -7.37
N GLY A 306 -16.29 -13.41 -6.23
CA GLY A 306 -16.74 -12.91 -4.94
C GLY A 306 -15.77 -11.92 -4.28
N ASN A 307 -14.46 -12.07 -4.50
CA ASN A 307 -13.44 -11.48 -3.62
C ASN A 307 -12.32 -10.74 -4.35
N GLY A 308 -12.33 -10.68 -5.67
CA GLY A 308 -11.28 -9.99 -6.44
C GLY A 308 -11.71 -9.31 -7.74
N ALA A 309 -13.00 -9.26 -8.08
CA ALA A 309 -13.49 -8.73 -9.35
C ALA A 309 -14.19 -7.36 -9.26
N ALA A 310 -14.37 -6.78 -8.07
CA ALA A 310 -15.12 -5.55 -7.87
C ALA A 310 -14.34 -4.32 -8.36
N LYS A 311 -14.54 -3.96 -9.63
CA LYS A 311 -13.98 -2.76 -10.25
C LYS A 311 -14.80 -1.53 -9.86
N SER A 312 -14.57 -1.00 -8.64
CA SER A 312 -15.22 0.24 -8.19
C SER A 312 -14.75 1.49 -8.93
N TRP A 313 -13.63 1.40 -9.64
CA TRP A 313 -13.08 2.53 -10.37
C TRP A 313 -12.43 2.11 -11.69
N ARG A 314 -12.32 3.10 -12.57
CA ARG A 314 -11.56 3.04 -13.82
C ARG A 314 -10.98 4.42 -14.12
N PHE A 315 -10.04 4.51 -15.06
CA PHE A 315 -9.68 5.82 -15.59
C PHE A 315 -10.83 6.37 -16.44
N ALA A 316 -11.03 7.70 -16.39
CA ALA A 316 -11.89 8.37 -17.36
C ALA A 316 -11.26 8.21 -18.75
N LYS A 317 -12.10 7.98 -19.77
CA LYS A 317 -11.60 7.75 -21.12
C LYS A 317 -10.94 9.01 -21.67
N ALA A 318 -9.75 8.87 -22.23
CA ALA A 318 -9.01 9.95 -22.85
C ALA A 318 -8.25 9.49 -24.09
N THR A 319 -8.30 10.31 -25.15
CA THR A 319 -7.40 10.17 -26.30
C THR A 319 -6.11 10.90 -26.00
N VAL A 320 -4.99 10.19 -26.08
CA VAL A 320 -3.65 10.72 -25.81
C VAL A 320 -2.75 10.53 -27.03
N ALA A 321 -1.94 11.54 -27.36
CA ALA A 321 -1.05 11.49 -28.53
C ALA A 321 0.20 10.63 -28.32
N GLY A 322 0.62 10.46 -27.06
CA GLY A 322 1.79 9.70 -26.65
C GLY A 322 1.44 8.56 -25.68
N PRO A 323 2.32 7.55 -25.56
CA PRO A 323 2.06 6.42 -24.68
C PRO A 323 2.11 6.81 -23.20
N VAL A 324 1.15 6.28 -22.42
CA VAL A 324 1.10 6.41 -20.97
C VAL A 324 1.66 5.13 -20.37
N VAL A 325 2.81 5.23 -19.70
CA VAL A 325 3.61 4.09 -19.24
C VAL A 325 3.72 4.05 -17.72
N PHE A 326 3.97 2.86 -17.18
CA PHE A 326 4.23 2.64 -15.76
C PHE A 326 5.14 1.43 -15.55
N SER A 327 5.82 1.40 -14.41
CA SER A 327 6.59 0.23 -13.98
C SER A 327 5.74 -0.68 -13.10
N SER A 328 5.83 -1.99 -13.33
CA SER A 328 5.28 -3.00 -12.42
C SER A 328 6.22 -4.21 -12.31
N GLY A 329 5.89 -5.22 -11.50
CA GLY A 329 6.70 -6.42 -11.35
C GLY A 329 6.99 -7.10 -12.70
N ALA A 330 8.11 -7.82 -12.73
CA ALA A 330 8.67 -8.34 -13.98
C ALA A 330 7.74 -9.35 -14.67
N ASN A 331 7.57 -9.21 -15.99
CA ASN A 331 6.87 -10.16 -16.87
C ASN A 331 5.45 -10.57 -16.39
N GLY A 332 4.72 -9.66 -15.75
CA GLY A 332 3.42 -9.87 -15.14
C GLY A 332 2.21 -9.70 -16.06
N LEU A 333 2.36 -9.53 -17.37
CA LEU A 333 1.22 -9.25 -18.27
C LEU A 333 0.09 -10.29 -18.18
N SER A 334 0.42 -11.56 -17.98
CA SER A 334 -0.57 -12.63 -17.78
C SER A 334 -1.43 -12.43 -16.53
N VAL A 335 -0.89 -11.77 -15.49
CA VAL A 335 -1.64 -11.41 -14.28
C VAL A 335 -2.65 -10.32 -14.58
N ALA A 336 -2.27 -9.30 -15.36
CA ALA A 336 -3.21 -8.25 -15.80
C ALA A 336 -4.36 -8.85 -16.65
N GLN A 337 -4.03 -9.76 -17.57
CA GLN A 337 -5.01 -10.46 -18.41
C GLN A 337 -5.97 -11.31 -17.57
N ALA A 338 -5.45 -12.08 -16.61
CA ALA A 338 -6.26 -12.87 -15.68
C ALA A 338 -7.16 -11.99 -14.79
N ALA A 339 -6.72 -10.76 -14.49
CA ALA A 339 -7.53 -9.75 -13.78
C ALA A 339 -8.61 -9.08 -14.67
N GLY A 340 -8.64 -9.40 -15.97
CA GLY A 340 -9.55 -8.81 -16.94
C GLY A 340 -9.19 -7.38 -17.32
N LEU A 341 -7.89 -7.04 -17.31
CA LEU A 341 -7.37 -5.75 -17.78
C LEU A 341 -6.93 -5.88 -19.25
N SER A 342 -7.80 -5.47 -20.16
CA SER A 342 -7.56 -5.52 -21.62
C SER A 342 -6.89 -4.27 -22.18
N ASN A 343 -6.60 -3.29 -21.33
CA ASN A 343 -6.00 -2.00 -21.67
C ASN A 343 -4.53 -1.89 -21.21
N VAL A 344 -3.89 -3.00 -20.81
CA VAL A 344 -2.49 -3.03 -20.38
C VAL A 344 -1.66 -3.83 -21.38
N THR A 345 -0.48 -3.33 -21.73
CA THR A 345 0.49 -4.01 -22.61
C THR A 345 1.89 -3.97 -22.02
N LEU A 346 2.69 -5.00 -22.28
CA LEU A 346 4.12 -5.01 -21.94
C LEU A 346 4.89 -4.22 -23.00
N VAL A 347 5.64 -3.21 -22.57
CA VAL A 347 6.47 -2.36 -23.45
C VAL A 347 7.91 -2.85 -23.46
N ALA A 348 8.46 -3.17 -22.29
CA ALA A 348 9.82 -3.69 -22.14
C ALA A 348 9.93 -4.63 -20.93
N ALA A 349 10.69 -5.71 -21.08
CA ALA A 349 10.91 -6.68 -20.01
C ALA A 349 11.68 -6.09 -18.80
N ASP A 350 12.52 -5.09 -19.05
CA ASP A 350 13.23 -4.30 -18.04
C ASP A 350 12.87 -2.83 -18.24
N ASP A 351 12.51 -2.12 -17.17
CA ASP A 351 12.22 -0.68 -17.21
C ASP A 351 13.47 0.22 -17.15
N GLY A 352 14.65 -0.37 -17.01
CA GLY A 352 15.94 0.31 -16.93
C GLY A 352 16.26 0.88 -15.55
N SER A 353 15.42 0.67 -14.54
CA SER A 353 15.63 1.19 -13.18
C SER A 353 16.61 0.36 -12.34
N GLY A 354 16.93 -0.87 -12.79
CA GLY A 354 17.72 -1.83 -12.03
C GLY A 354 17.00 -2.39 -10.80
N LYS A 355 15.68 -2.18 -10.68
CA LYS A 355 14.85 -2.64 -9.54
C LYS A 355 14.11 -3.96 -9.81
N GLY A 356 14.39 -4.62 -10.93
CA GLY A 356 13.73 -5.88 -11.31
C GLY A 356 12.26 -5.71 -11.71
N THR A 357 11.92 -4.58 -12.31
CA THR A 357 10.57 -4.23 -12.79
C THR A 357 10.54 -4.22 -14.32
N SER A 358 9.36 -4.45 -14.89
CA SER A 358 9.09 -4.31 -16.33
C SER A 358 8.34 -3.00 -16.60
N LYS A 359 8.48 -2.47 -17.82
CA LYS A 359 7.73 -1.31 -18.30
C LYS A 359 6.46 -1.76 -19.01
N TYR A 360 5.32 -1.20 -18.63
CA TYR A 360 4.02 -1.42 -19.22
C TYR A 360 3.43 -0.12 -19.76
N ALA A 361 2.46 -0.21 -20.66
CA ALA A 361 1.62 0.89 -21.09
C ALA A 361 0.15 0.62 -20.76
N VAL A 362 -0.59 1.69 -20.43
CA VAL A 362 -2.04 1.67 -20.28
C VAL A 362 -2.70 2.46 -21.41
N ASP A 363 -3.72 1.87 -22.02
CA ASP A 363 -4.56 2.49 -23.03
C ASP A 363 -5.75 3.20 -22.35
N LEU A 364 -5.67 4.53 -22.26
CA LEU A 364 -6.71 5.36 -21.62
C LEU A 364 -7.96 5.53 -22.48
N SER A 365 -8.00 5.02 -23.72
CA SER A 365 -9.21 5.10 -24.57
C SER A 365 -10.24 4.02 -24.26
N LYS A 366 -9.84 2.97 -23.52
CA LYS A 366 -10.63 1.76 -23.29
C LYS A 366 -11.43 1.76 -22.00
#